data_AF-A0A962XY83-F1
#
_entry.id   AF-A0A962XY83-F1
#
_cell.length_a   1.000
_cell.length_b   1.000
_cell.length_c   1.000
_cell.angle_alpha   90.00
_cell.angle_beta   90.00
_cell.angle_gamma   90.00
#
_symmetry.space_group_name_H-M   'P 1'
#
loop_
_entity.id
_entity.type
_entity.pdbx_description
1 polymer ?
#
loop_
_entity_poly.entity_id
_entity_poly.type
_entity_poly.pdbx_seq_one_letter_code
_entity_poly.pdbx_strand_id
1 'polypeptide(L)' 'MELGDARRTRWLIKLVEDLSARPTGSIPVASGGWAETKAAYRLLDNPAVEWREILEVHTRRTVERLRG' A
#
# COMPACT_ATOMS: atom_id res chain seq x y z
N MET A 1 -5.47 5.54 -8.44
CA MET A 1 -6.17 4.80 -7.38
C MET A 1 -6.63 5.84 -6.41
N GLU A 2 -7.89 5.81 -5.99
CA GLU A 2 -8.41 6.73 -4.98
C GLU A 2 -9.15 5.93 -3.92
N LEU A 3 -8.57 5.81 -2.72
CA LEU A 3 -9.12 5.02 -1.62
C LEU A 3 -10.15 5.81 -0.78
N GLY A 4 -11.03 6.55 -1.46
CA GLY A 4 -12.05 7.42 -0.85
C GLY A 4 -11.53 8.65 -0.08
N ASP A 5 -10.23 8.70 0.27
CA ASP A 5 -9.55 9.85 0.89
C ASP A 5 -8.11 9.95 0.34
N ALA A 6 -7.76 11.09 -0.23
CA ALA A 6 -6.44 11.36 -0.82
C ALA A 6 -5.28 11.18 0.19
N ARG A 7 -5.53 11.34 1.49
CA ARG A 7 -4.53 11.04 2.53
C ARG A 7 -4.24 9.54 2.60
N ARG A 8 -5.24 8.68 2.47
CA ARG A 8 -5.07 7.22 2.46
C ARG A 8 -4.31 6.78 1.23
N THR A 9 -4.66 7.32 0.05
CA THR A 9 -3.93 7.06 -1.20
C THR A 9 -2.44 7.41 -1.05
N ARG A 10 -2.12 8.61 -0.54
CA ARG A 10 -0.72 9.03 -0.30
C ARG A 10 -0.01 8.13 0.70
N TRP A 11 -0.70 7.75 1.77
CA TRP A 11 -0.11 6.90 2.80
C TRP A 11 0.16 5.48 2.29
N LEU A 12 -0.75 4.92 1.50
CA LEU A 12 -0.54 3.61 0.86
C LEU A 12 0.66 3.63 -0.10
N ILE A 13 0.81 4.67 -0.91
CA ILE A 13 1.96 4.82 -1.82
C ILE A 13 3.26 4.79 -1.01
N LYS A 14 3.35 5.58 0.05
CA LYS A 14 4.51 5.58 0.95
C LYS A 14 4.78 4.20 1.56
N LEU A 15 3.75 3.52 2.07
CA LEU A 15 3.90 2.18 2.64
C LEU A 15 4.46 1.19 1.60
N VAL A 16 3.96 1.23 0.37
CA VAL A 16 4.43 0.37 -0.72
C VAL A 16 5.87 0.69 -1.09
N GLU A 17 6.28 1.96 -1.12
CA GLU A 17 7.67 2.36 -1.34
C GLU A 17 8.59 1.80 -0.24
N ASP A 18 8.22 1.99 1.03
CA ASP A 18 8.98 1.53 2.19
C ASP A 18 9.13 -0.02 2.19
N LEU A 19 8.05 -0.75 1.89
CA LEU A 19 8.06 -2.21 1.77
C LEU A 19 8.85 -2.68 0.53
N SER A 20 8.77 -1.96 -0.59
CA SER A 20 9.51 -2.32 -1.81
C SER A 20 11.01 -2.11 -1.66
N ALA A 21 11.44 -1.15 -0.84
CA ALA A 21 12.84 -0.94 -0.50
C ALA A 21 13.40 -2.04 0.43
N ARG A 22 12.53 -2.74 1.17
CA ARG A 22 12.88 -3.81 2.12
C ARG A 22 11.94 -5.01 1.97
N PRO A 23 11.98 -5.72 0.82
CA PRO A 23 10.94 -6.68 0.44
C PRO A 23 10.82 -7.90 1.37
N THR A 24 11.87 -8.23 2.12
CA THR A 24 11.88 -9.32 3.11
C THR A 24 11.69 -8.81 4.55
N GLY A 25 11.60 -7.50 4.74
CA GLY A 25 11.39 -6.89 6.04
C GLY A 25 9.94 -7.02 6.51
N SER A 26 9.74 -7.22 7.81
CA SER A 26 8.41 -7.10 8.41
C SER A 26 7.93 -5.63 8.33
N ILE A 27 6.62 -5.40 8.49
CA ILE A 27 6.04 -4.03 8.48
C ILE A 27 6.79 -3.09 9.43
N PRO A 28 7.11 -3.44 10.70
CA PRO A 28 7.87 -2.56 11.59
C PRO A 28 9.31 -2.31 11.12
N VAL A 29 9.95 -3.30 10.50
CA VAL A 29 11.32 -3.17 9.98
C VAL A 29 11.35 -2.31 8.72
N ALA A 30 10.30 -2.36 7.90
CA ALA A 30 10.18 -1.53 6.69
C ALA A 30 9.73 -0.09 7.01
N SER A 31 8.89 0.08 8.03
CA SER A 31 8.32 1.36 8.41
C SER A 31 9.35 2.26 9.11
N GLY A 32 9.42 3.54 8.74
CA GLY A 32 10.41 4.51 9.23
C GLY A 32 10.36 4.89 10.72
N GLY A 33 9.62 4.16 11.56
CA GLY A 33 9.43 4.44 12.98
C GLY A 33 8.12 3.89 13.54
N TRP A 34 7.85 4.19 14.81
CA TRP A 34 6.65 3.71 15.51
C TRP A 34 5.35 4.33 15.00
N ALA A 35 5.39 5.62 14.64
CA ALA A 35 4.23 6.31 14.11
C ALA A 35 3.82 5.70 12.76
N GLU A 36 4.82 5.45 11.91
CA GLU A 36 4.68 4.84 10.59
C GLU A 36 4.19 3.40 10.72
N THR A 37 4.79 2.60 11.62
CA THR A 37 4.37 1.22 11.88
C THR A 37 2.89 1.16 12.27
N LYS A 38 2.46 2.01 13.21
CA LYS A 38 1.04 2.06 13.62
C LYS A 38 0.11 2.50 12.50
N ALA A 39 0.53 3.47 11.71
CA ALA A 39 -0.27 3.94 10.58
C ALA A 39 -0.39 2.88 9.48
N ALA A 40 0.64 2.04 9.26
CA ALA A 40 0.58 0.90 8.36
C ALA A 40 -0.48 -0.10 8.81
N TYR A 41 -0.44 -0.53 10.07
CA TYR A 41 -1.46 -1.43 10.60
C TYR A 41 -2.87 -0.82 10.55
N ARG A 42 -3.03 0.45 10.90
CA ARG A 42 -4.33 1.15 10.81
C ARG A 42 -4.86 1.27 9.38
N LEU A 43 -3.99 1.40 8.40
CA LEU A 43 -4.38 1.44 6.99
C LEU A 43 -4.86 0.06 6.54
N LEU A 44 -4.11 -1.00 6.87
CA LEU A 44 -4.42 -2.38 6.49
C LEU A 44 -5.65 -2.94 7.22
N ASP A 45 -5.95 -2.45 8.42
CA ASP A 45 -7.13 -2.79 9.22
C ASP A 45 -8.31 -1.83 8.99
N ASN A 46 -8.20 -0.91 8.02
CA ASN A 46 -9.25 0.09 7.80
C ASN A 46 -10.44 -0.54 7.04
N PRO A 47 -11.64 -0.64 7.63
CA PRO A 47 -12.80 -1.23 6.96
C PRO A 47 -13.29 -0.41 5.75
N ALA A 48 -12.87 0.85 5.63
CA ALA A 48 -13.16 1.70 4.49
C ALA A 48 -12.09 1.63 3.39
N VAL A 49 -11.18 0.65 3.45
CA VAL A 49 -10.20 0.31 2.42
C VAL A 49 -10.39 -1.15 2.07
N GLU A 50 -10.80 -1.45 0.84
CA GLU A 50 -11.00 -2.83 0.41
C GLU A 50 -9.73 -3.35 -0.29
N TRP A 51 -9.27 -4.55 0.08
CA TRP A 51 -7.96 -5.06 -0.36
C TRP A 51 -7.90 -5.36 -1.87
N ARG A 52 -9.03 -5.69 -2.50
CA ARG A 52 -9.13 -5.85 -3.96
C ARG A 52 -8.99 -4.51 -4.67
N GLU A 53 -9.48 -3.40 -4.12
CA GLU A 53 -9.25 -2.06 -4.70
C GLU A 53 -7.75 -1.75 -4.80
N ILE A 54 -6.97 -2.18 -3.80
CA ILE A 54 -5.51 -2.06 -3.81
C ILE A 54 -4.90 -2.94 -4.91
N LEU A 55 -5.32 -4.20 -5.01
CA LEU A 55 -4.77 -5.15 -5.99
C LEU A 55 -5.22 -4.87 -7.43
N GLU A 56 -6.42 -4.34 -7.64
CA GLU A 56 -6.99 -4.10 -8.97
C GLU A 56 -6.06 -3.23 -9.82
N VAL A 57 -5.45 -2.22 -9.20
CA VAL A 57 -4.48 -1.35 -9.87
C VAL A 57 -3.27 -2.17 -10.33
N HIS A 58 -2.73 -3.03 -9.49
CA HIS A 58 -1.60 -3.88 -9.86
C HIS A 58 -1.98 -4.86 -10.98
N THR A 59 -3.12 -5.53 -10.85
CA THR A 59 -3.66 -6.46 -11.85
C THR A 59 -3.83 -5.79 -13.21
N ARG A 60 -4.46 -4.60 -13.24
CA ARG A 60 -4.64 -3.85 -14.49
C ARG A 60 -3.31 -3.48 -15.13
N ARG A 61 -2.34 -3.00 -14.35
CA ARG A 61 -1.00 -2.69 -14.86
C ARG A 61 -0.27 -3.93 -15.38
N THR A 62 -0.45 -5.08 -14.75
CA THR A 62 0.11 -6.35 -15.23
C THR A 62 -0.52 -6.75 -16.56
N VAL A 63 -1.85 -6.65 -16.69
CA VAL A 63 -2.54 -6.91 -17.96
C VAL A 63 -2.10 -5.94 -19.06
N GLU A 64 -1.95 -4.64 -18.75
CA GLU A 64 -1.43 -3.63 -19.70
C GLU A 64 -0.03 -4.01 -20.21
N ARG A 65 0.90 -4.41 -19.33
CA ARG A 65 2.26 -4.83 -19.73
C ARG A 65 2.27 -6.09 -20.61
N LEU A 66 1.34 -7.02 -20.37
CA LEU A 66 1.22 -8.24 -21.18
C LEU A 66 0.67 -7.97 -22.59
N ARG A 67 -0.01 -6.84 -22.81
CA ARG A 67 -0.62 -6.49 -24.10
C ARG A 67 0.36 -5.85 -25.10
N GLY A 68 1.54 -5.41 -24.65
CA GLY A 68 2.54 -4.72 -25.49
C GLY A 68 2.38 -3.22 -25.44
#